data_AF-A0A071LRA8-F1
#
_entry.id   AF-A0A071LRA8-F1
#
_cell.length_a   1.000
_cell.length_b   1.000
_cell.length_c   1.000
_cell.angle_alpha   90.00
_cell.angle_beta   90.00
_cell.angle_gamma   90.00
#
_symmetry.space_group_name_H-M   'P 1'
#
loop_
_entity.id
_entity.type
_entity.pdbx_description
1 polymer ?
#
loop_
_entity_poly.entity_id
_entity_poly.type
_entity_poly.pdbx_seq_one_letter_code
_entity_poly.pdbx_strand_id
1 'polypeptide(L)'
;MFLGMAPFLRMSIAGEEFLQFAQELIVQVQQNPDNAILWMNLATVLQCLDDTETGLETQRQALAMQQVYTYPAKQQPAKLRLLMLMLPGVLSVNVPLDCLLENSDIELIYYFITPEAPFEAPIPEHDLLMVGISATTENQFLLQELEKITSQWPVPVINTPKHVQNSERLAASTLLQNKPGLTIAQAHPVSREALSAVVSEHTALPVCDFPVILRPAGSHGGHGLEKITNREELASYLERVQAGTYFLSRFIDYSNEDGQFRKYRLSLIDGVAYGCHMAISTNWMIHYVNASMYQDAWKRAEEARFFNEFEQFAARHQQALQAIYETTQLDYLGIDCGETREGDLLVFEIDPAMVVHAMDSEEMFPHKQIHMNKVKTACRNLLLSRAFAHQNPAENGLKG
;
A
#
# COMPACT_ATOMS: atom_id res chain seq x y z
N MET A 1 -21.96 7.87 -12.63
CA MET A 1 -20.64 8.50 -12.39
C MET A 1 -19.73 7.46 -11.77
N PHE A 2 -18.43 7.51 -12.08
CA PHE A 2 -17.45 6.63 -11.43
C PHE A 2 -17.21 7.10 -10.00
N LEU A 3 -17.19 6.18 -9.04
CA LEU A 3 -17.19 6.50 -7.61
C LEU A 3 -15.84 6.29 -6.91
N GLY A 4 -14.88 5.66 -7.57
CA GLY A 4 -13.64 5.22 -6.92
C GLY A 4 -13.87 4.08 -5.92
N MET A 5 -12.86 3.79 -5.12
CA MET A 5 -12.89 2.76 -4.07
C MET A 5 -13.38 3.30 -2.73
N ALA A 6 -13.06 4.56 -2.41
CA ALA A 6 -13.21 5.12 -1.08
C ALA A 6 -14.65 5.03 -0.51
N PRO A 7 -15.73 5.37 -1.25
CA PRO A 7 -17.09 5.23 -0.73
C PRO A 7 -17.46 3.78 -0.38
N PHE A 8 -17.05 2.82 -1.19
CA PHE A 8 -17.36 1.40 -0.99
C PHE A 8 -16.57 0.82 0.18
N LEU A 9 -15.29 1.18 0.30
CA LEU A 9 -14.47 0.78 1.44
C LEU A 9 -15.04 1.32 2.76
N ARG A 10 -15.53 2.57 2.76
CA ARG A 10 -16.19 3.18 3.93
C ARG A 10 -17.44 2.41 4.33
N MET A 11 -18.31 2.06 3.37
CA MET A 11 -19.51 1.25 3.63
C MET A 11 -19.16 -0.14 4.18
N SER A 12 -18.13 -0.78 3.61
CA SER A 12 -17.63 -2.08 4.08
C SER A 12 -17.13 -2.02 5.52
N ILE A 13 -16.33 -1.00 5.87
CA ILE A 13 -15.81 -0.79 7.24
C ILE A 13 -16.94 -0.50 8.24
N ALA A 14 -17.93 0.31 7.85
CA ALA A 14 -19.04 0.68 8.72
C ALA A 14 -20.01 -0.47 8.98
N GLY A 15 -20.01 -1.52 8.15
CA GLY A 15 -20.94 -2.65 8.27
C GLY A 15 -22.40 -2.26 7.99
N GLU A 16 -22.63 -1.19 7.23
CA GLU A 16 -23.96 -0.67 6.86
C GLU A 16 -24.63 -1.55 5.78
N GLU A 17 -25.70 -1.05 5.14
CA GLU A 17 -26.49 -1.72 4.08
C GLU A 17 -25.71 -1.98 2.76
N PHE A 18 -24.44 -2.38 2.85
CA PHE A 18 -23.54 -2.55 1.74
C PHE A 18 -23.99 -3.67 0.79
N LEU A 19 -24.59 -4.74 1.31
CA LEU A 19 -25.19 -5.81 0.51
C LEU A 19 -26.42 -5.32 -0.29
N GLN A 20 -27.23 -4.44 0.29
CA GLN A 20 -28.39 -3.87 -0.41
C GLN A 20 -27.92 -2.96 -1.56
N PHE A 21 -26.92 -2.12 -1.30
CA PHE A 21 -26.30 -1.30 -2.33
C PHE A 21 -25.72 -2.15 -3.48
N ALA A 22 -25.05 -3.26 -3.16
CA ALA A 22 -24.53 -4.18 -4.18
C ALA A 22 -25.65 -4.78 -5.04
N GLN A 23 -26.77 -5.19 -4.44
CA GLN A 23 -27.94 -5.73 -5.16
C GLN A 23 -28.55 -4.69 -6.11
N GLU A 24 -28.68 -3.45 -5.67
CA GLU A 24 -29.19 -2.35 -6.50
C GLU A 24 -28.26 -2.09 -7.69
N LEU A 25 -26.95 -2.12 -7.46
CA LEU A 25 -25.96 -1.91 -8.51
C LEU A 25 -25.95 -3.05 -9.54
N ILE A 26 -26.17 -4.30 -9.12
CA ILE A 26 -26.37 -5.44 -10.02
C ILE A 26 -27.57 -5.19 -10.95
N VAL A 27 -28.70 -4.74 -10.40
CA VAL A 27 -29.90 -4.42 -11.20
C VAL A 27 -29.60 -3.29 -12.21
N GLN A 28 -28.87 -2.26 -11.79
CA GLN A 28 -28.50 -1.15 -12.68
C GLN A 28 -27.60 -1.62 -13.83
N VAL A 29 -26.63 -2.49 -13.56
CA VAL A 29 -25.75 -3.09 -14.59
C VAL A 29 -26.58 -3.94 -15.56
N GLN A 30 -27.50 -4.77 -15.07
CA GLN A 30 -28.38 -5.58 -15.92
C GLN A 30 -29.27 -4.73 -16.84
N GLN A 31 -29.74 -3.57 -16.37
CA GLN A 31 -30.53 -2.65 -17.15
C GLN A 31 -29.69 -1.82 -18.15
N ASN A 32 -28.39 -1.68 -17.91
CA ASN A 32 -27.49 -0.84 -18.70
C ASN A 32 -26.15 -1.59 -18.99
N PRO A 33 -26.19 -2.71 -19.73
CA PRO A 33 -25.03 -3.58 -19.90
C PRO A 33 -23.86 -2.91 -20.65
N ASP A 34 -24.11 -1.88 -21.45
CA ASP A 34 -23.07 -1.17 -22.20
C ASP A 34 -22.41 -0.03 -21.39
N ASN A 35 -22.74 0.11 -20.11
CA ASN A 35 -22.23 1.18 -19.24
C ASN A 35 -21.00 0.73 -18.43
N ALA A 36 -19.81 0.91 -18.99
CA ALA A 36 -18.54 0.53 -18.36
C ALA A 36 -18.32 1.09 -16.93
N ILE A 37 -18.89 2.24 -16.62
CA ILE A 37 -18.79 2.87 -15.28
C ILE A 37 -19.56 2.06 -14.23
N LEU A 38 -20.76 1.58 -14.57
CA LEU A 38 -21.54 0.76 -13.64
C LEU A 38 -20.85 -0.58 -13.38
N TRP A 39 -20.27 -1.19 -14.42
CA TRP A 39 -19.45 -2.39 -14.28
C TRP A 39 -18.24 -2.17 -13.38
N MET A 40 -17.50 -1.07 -13.55
CA MET A 40 -16.32 -0.79 -12.71
C MET A 40 -16.71 -0.52 -11.25
N ASN A 41 -17.80 0.21 -11.01
CA ASN A 41 -18.32 0.39 -9.65
C ASN A 41 -18.72 -0.96 -9.04
N LEU A 42 -19.42 -1.83 -9.78
CA LEU A 42 -19.83 -3.15 -9.31
C LEU A 42 -18.63 -4.04 -8.98
N ALA A 43 -17.63 -4.05 -9.85
CA ALA A 43 -16.40 -4.79 -9.64
C ALA A 43 -15.71 -4.40 -8.33
N THR A 44 -15.68 -3.10 -8.02
CA THR A 44 -15.07 -2.57 -6.80
C THR A 44 -15.89 -2.97 -5.56
N VAL A 45 -17.23 -2.89 -5.65
CA VAL A 45 -18.13 -3.31 -4.57
C VAL A 45 -17.96 -4.80 -4.24
N LEU A 46 -17.94 -5.67 -5.26
CA LEU A 46 -17.79 -7.12 -5.07
C LEU A 46 -16.46 -7.45 -4.40
N GLN A 47 -15.37 -6.78 -4.79
CA GLN A 47 -14.07 -6.98 -4.13
C GLN A 47 -14.07 -6.47 -2.68
N CYS A 48 -14.75 -5.36 -2.37
CA CYS A 48 -14.93 -4.90 -0.99
C CYS A 48 -15.83 -5.82 -0.13
N LEU A 49 -16.58 -6.72 -0.76
CA LEU A 49 -17.38 -7.78 -0.13
C LEU A 49 -16.62 -9.12 -0.05
N ASP A 50 -15.32 -9.13 -0.37
CA ASP A 50 -14.46 -10.32 -0.47
C ASP A 50 -14.87 -11.32 -1.57
N ASP A 51 -15.79 -10.97 -2.47
CA ASP A 51 -16.11 -11.73 -3.69
C ASP A 51 -15.10 -11.39 -4.81
N THR A 52 -13.85 -11.80 -4.57
CA THR A 52 -12.70 -11.42 -5.39
C THR A 52 -12.80 -11.97 -6.81
N GLU A 53 -13.19 -13.23 -6.99
CA GLU A 53 -13.26 -13.87 -8.31
C GLU A 53 -14.30 -13.18 -9.21
N THR A 54 -15.53 -13.01 -8.72
CA THR A 54 -16.59 -12.33 -9.46
C THR A 54 -16.25 -10.85 -9.67
N GLY A 55 -15.64 -10.21 -8.69
CA GLY A 55 -15.17 -8.83 -8.79
C GLY A 55 -14.14 -8.63 -9.91
N LEU A 56 -13.18 -9.54 -10.05
CA LEU A 56 -12.17 -9.51 -11.12
C LEU A 56 -12.77 -9.79 -12.51
N GLU A 57 -13.71 -10.73 -12.61
CA GLU A 57 -14.46 -10.97 -13.85
C GLU A 57 -15.21 -9.71 -14.29
N THR A 58 -15.95 -9.11 -13.35
CA THR A 58 -16.71 -7.87 -13.57
C THR A 58 -15.80 -6.71 -13.97
N GLN A 59 -14.61 -6.59 -13.34
CA GLN A 59 -13.60 -5.59 -13.69
C GLN A 59 -13.13 -5.78 -15.14
N ARG A 60 -12.88 -7.02 -15.56
CA ARG A 60 -12.44 -7.30 -16.92
C ARG A 60 -13.49 -6.90 -17.95
N GLN A 61 -14.78 -7.12 -17.66
CA GLN A 61 -15.87 -6.63 -18.52
C GLN A 61 -15.84 -5.11 -18.63
N ALA A 62 -15.70 -4.39 -17.51
CA ALA A 62 -15.58 -2.94 -17.49
C ALA A 62 -14.42 -2.44 -18.38
N LEU A 63 -13.24 -3.05 -18.22
CA LEU A 63 -12.02 -2.67 -18.91
C LEU A 63 -12.00 -3.04 -20.40
N ALA A 64 -12.79 -4.04 -20.81
CA ALA A 64 -13.00 -4.35 -22.22
C ALA A 64 -13.77 -3.24 -22.96
N MET A 65 -14.55 -2.43 -22.23
CA MET A 65 -15.32 -1.30 -22.78
C MET A 65 -14.59 0.03 -22.63
N GLN A 66 -13.89 0.25 -21.51
CA GLN A 66 -13.29 1.54 -21.18
C GLN A 66 -12.10 1.37 -20.22
N GLN A 67 -10.96 1.98 -20.55
CA GLN A 67 -9.73 1.91 -19.75
C GLN A 67 -9.50 3.14 -18.88
N VAL A 68 -10.21 4.25 -19.16
CA VAL A 68 -10.02 5.54 -18.48
C VAL A 68 -11.26 5.90 -17.68
N TYR A 69 -11.12 6.19 -16.38
CA TYR A 69 -12.22 6.57 -15.50
C TYR A 69 -11.89 7.85 -14.74
N THR A 70 -12.77 8.85 -14.80
CA THR A 70 -12.59 10.10 -14.07
C THR A 70 -13.38 10.08 -12.77
N TYR A 71 -12.67 10.27 -11.66
CA TYR A 71 -13.23 10.56 -10.35
C TYR A 71 -13.16 12.08 -10.12
N PRO A 72 -14.29 12.80 -10.23
CA PRO A 72 -14.29 14.26 -10.26
C PRO A 72 -13.93 14.85 -8.91
N ALA A 73 -13.23 15.99 -8.93
CA ALA A 73 -12.95 16.77 -7.73
C ALA A 73 -14.26 17.17 -7.03
N LYS A 74 -14.33 16.99 -5.71
CA LYS A 74 -15.51 17.37 -4.93
C LYS A 74 -15.66 18.89 -4.83
N GLN A 75 -14.54 19.60 -4.71
CA GLN A 75 -14.49 21.06 -4.71
C GLN A 75 -14.19 21.56 -6.13
N GLN A 76 -14.99 22.51 -6.62
CA GLN A 76 -14.93 23.02 -8.00
C GLN A 76 -14.64 24.53 -8.03
N PRO A 77 -13.90 25.04 -9.05
CA PRO A 77 -13.24 24.27 -10.11
C PRO A 77 -12.08 23.42 -9.59
N ALA A 78 -11.81 22.28 -10.23
CA ALA A 78 -10.62 21.47 -9.93
C ALA A 78 -9.34 22.30 -10.09
N LYS A 79 -8.41 22.19 -9.14
CA LYS A 79 -7.12 22.88 -9.19
C LYS A 79 -6.05 22.10 -9.94
N LEU A 80 -6.25 20.79 -10.09
CA LEU A 80 -5.28 19.87 -10.67
C LEU A 80 -6.01 18.65 -11.23
N ARG A 81 -5.57 18.18 -12.39
CA ARG A 81 -5.90 16.87 -12.95
C ARG A 81 -4.72 15.92 -12.78
N LEU A 82 -4.89 14.88 -11.96
CA LEU A 82 -3.88 13.84 -11.75
C LEU A 82 -4.24 12.59 -12.56
N LEU A 83 -3.39 12.23 -13.52
CA LEU A 83 -3.46 10.95 -14.22
C LEU A 83 -2.76 9.88 -13.39
N MET A 84 -3.44 8.81 -13.04
CA MET A 84 -2.88 7.67 -12.32
C MET A 84 -2.80 6.46 -13.24
N LEU A 85 -1.59 5.92 -13.45
CA LEU A 85 -1.43 4.63 -14.12
C LEU A 85 -1.76 3.51 -13.14
N MET A 86 -2.67 2.63 -13.54
CA MET A 86 -3.23 1.57 -12.73
C MET A 86 -3.13 0.24 -13.47
N LEU A 87 -3.00 -0.86 -12.74
CA LEU A 87 -3.15 -2.22 -13.26
C LEU A 87 -4.55 -2.79 -12.97
N PRO A 88 -5.11 -3.62 -13.85
CA PRO A 88 -6.20 -4.52 -13.49
C PRO A 88 -5.76 -5.46 -12.36
N GLY A 89 -6.67 -5.81 -11.47
CA GLY A 89 -6.39 -6.70 -10.34
C GLY A 89 -7.18 -6.35 -9.09
N VAL A 90 -6.77 -7.00 -8.00
CA VAL A 90 -7.39 -6.81 -6.68
C VAL A 90 -7.15 -5.40 -6.15
N LEU A 91 -7.96 -4.94 -5.21
CA LEU A 91 -7.91 -3.57 -4.66
C LEU A 91 -6.52 -3.14 -4.16
N SER A 92 -5.69 -4.09 -3.69
CA SER A 92 -4.35 -3.81 -3.17
C SER A 92 -3.26 -3.68 -4.23
N VAL A 93 -3.56 -3.89 -5.51
CA VAL A 93 -2.55 -3.83 -6.59
C VAL A 93 -2.11 -2.39 -6.87
N ASN A 94 -2.96 -1.41 -6.57
CA ASN A 94 -2.72 -0.03 -6.90
C ASN A 94 -2.88 0.91 -5.72
N VAL A 95 -2.28 2.10 -5.82
CA VAL A 95 -2.40 3.16 -4.83
C VAL A 95 -3.84 3.65 -4.71
N PRO A 96 -4.50 3.49 -3.54
CA PRO A 96 -5.87 3.91 -3.33
C PRO A 96 -5.96 5.40 -2.97
N LEU A 97 -5.46 6.27 -3.85
CA LEU A 97 -5.27 7.69 -3.54
C LEU A 97 -6.58 8.45 -3.31
N ASP A 98 -7.69 7.97 -3.86
CA ASP A 98 -9.02 8.52 -3.60
C ASP A 98 -9.39 8.47 -2.12
N CYS A 99 -8.91 7.49 -1.34
CA CYS A 99 -9.10 7.45 0.11
C CYS A 99 -8.54 8.69 0.85
N LEU A 100 -7.57 9.39 0.23
CA LEU A 100 -7.00 10.64 0.74
C LEU A 100 -7.62 11.88 0.10
N LEU A 101 -8.38 11.73 -0.99
CA LEU A 101 -8.81 12.84 -1.85
C LEU A 101 -10.34 13.01 -1.98
N GLU A 102 -11.15 12.22 -1.26
CA GLU A 102 -12.64 12.24 -1.28
C GLU A 102 -13.28 13.64 -1.25
N ASN A 103 -12.71 14.57 -0.49
CA ASN A 103 -13.23 15.94 -0.32
C ASN A 103 -12.29 17.02 -0.90
N SER A 104 -11.40 16.64 -1.81
CA SER A 104 -10.37 17.54 -2.35
C SER A 104 -10.84 18.34 -3.58
N ASP A 105 -9.99 19.28 -4.01
CA ASP A 105 -10.07 20.01 -5.28
C ASP A 105 -9.17 19.38 -6.37
N ILE A 106 -8.77 18.11 -6.20
CA ILE A 106 -7.96 17.35 -7.16
C ILE A 106 -8.89 16.39 -7.92
N GLU A 107 -8.84 16.45 -9.25
CA GLU A 107 -9.51 15.46 -10.10
C GLU A 107 -8.57 14.27 -10.34
N LEU A 108 -9.07 13.05 -10.12
CA LEU A 108 -8.33 11.83 -10.39
C LEU A 108 -8.79 11.20 -11.69
N ILE A 109 -7.84 10.87 -12.55
CA ILE A 109 -8.07 10.18 -13.81
C ILE A 109 -7.36 8.83 -13.72
N TYR A 110 -8.12 7.77 -13.54
CA TYR A 110 -7.64 6.39 -13.48
C TYR A 110 -7.42 5.91 -14.90
N TYR A 111 -6.20 5.52 -15.23
CA TYR A 111 -5.83 4.97 -16.53
C TYR A 111 -5.33 3.55 -16.32
N PHE A 112 -6.15 2.57 -16.66
CA PHE A 112 -5.79 1.16 -16.58
C PHE A 112 -4.94 0.74 -17.77
N ILE A 113 -3.75 0.21 -17.49
CA ILE A 113 -2.78 -0.25 -18.48
C ILE A 113 -2.56 -1.75 -18.37
N THR A 114 -2.15 -2.38 -19.46
CA THR A 114 -1.68 -3.78 -19.45
C THR A 114 -0.22 -3.85 -19.92
N PRO A 115 0.55 -4.88 -19.51
CA PRO A 115 1.90 -5.09 -20.00
C PRO A 115 1.99 -5.19 -21.54
N GLU A 116 0.97 -5.77 -22.17
CA GLU A 116 0.93 -5.99 -23.61
C GLU A 116 0.64 -4.71 -24.40
N ALA A 117 -0.14 -3.78 -23.83
CA ALA A 117 -0.57 -2.57 -24.49
C ALA A 117 -0.77 -1.41 -23.49
N PRO A 118 0.31 -0.77 -23.02
CA PRO A 118 0.25 0.16 -21.90
C PRO A 118 -0.51 1.47 -22.17
N PHE A 119 -0.91 1.77 -23.41
CA PHE A 119 -1.66 2.99 -23.74
C PHE A 119 -2.64 2.79 -24.93
N GLU A 120 -3.61 1.89 -24.80
CA GLU A 120 -4.60 1.66 -25.88
C GLU A 120 -5.61 2.81 -26.06
N ALA A 121 -5.98 3.49 -24.98
CA ALA A 121 -6.88 4.63 -25.01
C ALA A 121 -6.12 5.95 -25.23
N PRO A 122 -6.78 7.01 -25.73
CA PRO A 122 -6.18 8.34 -25.74
C PRO A 122 -5.85 8.80 -24.31
N ILE A 123 -4.63 9.26 -24.10
CA ILE A 123 -4.19 9.83 -22.82
C ILE A 123 -4.91 11.19 -22.63
N PRO A 124 -5.74 11.36 -21.59
CA PRO A 124 -6.40 12.64 -21.33
C PRO A 124 -5.39 13.73 -20.96
N GLU A 125 -5.73 14.99 -21.17
CA GLU A 125 -4.95 16.10 -20.61
C GLU A 125 -4.82 15.97 -19.09
N HIS A 126 -3.67 16.30 -18.54
CA HIS A 126 -3.41 16.21 -17.11
C HIS A 126 -2.22 17.09 -16.74
N ASP A 127 -2.17 17.50 -15.48
CA ASP A 127 -1.14 18.37 -14.93
C ASP A 127 -0.01 17.57 -14.26
N LEU A 128 -0.31 16.34 -13.83
CA LEU A 128 0.61 15.42 -13.19
C LEU A 128 0.31 13.97 -13.58
N LEU A 129 1.36 13.16 -13.66
CA LEU A 129 1.27 11.71 -13.72
C LEU A 129 1.64 11.12 -12.35
N MET A 130 0.95 10.07 -11.92
CA MET A 130 1.38 9.22 -10.82
C MET A 130 1.42 7.76 -11.26
N VAL A 131 2.51 7.08 -10.94
CA VAL A 131 2.57 5.62 -11.06
C VAL A 131 1.86 5.04 -9.84
N GLY A 132 0.62 4.59 -10.05
CA GLY A 132 -0.21 4.01 -9.00
C GLY A 132 0.08 2.53 -8.77
N ILE A 133 1.21 1.99 -9.23
CA ILE A 133 1.49 0.55 -9.31
C ILE A 133 2.53 0.15 -8.26
N SER A 134 2.29 -0.93 -7.52
CA SER A 134 3.29 -1.49 -6.59
C SER A 134 4.42 -2.25 -7.29
N ALA A 135 5.59 -2.24 -6.65
CA ALA A 135 6.72 -3.03 -7.08
C ALA A 135 6.60 -4.49 -6.59
N THR A 136 6.16 -5.36 -7.49
CA THR A 136 6.17 -6.81 -7.30
C THR A 136 7.06 -7.47 -8.35
N THR A 137 7.38 -8.75 -8.15
CA THR A 137 8.11 -9.53 -9.15
C THR A 137 7.36 -9.57 -10.49
N GLU A 138 6.03 -9.67 -10.46
CA GLU A 138 5.17 -9.70 -11.64
C GLU A 138 5.17 -8.36 -12.39
N ASN A 139 5.27 -7.24 -11.67
CA ASN A 139 5.22 -5.90 -12.25
C ASN A 139 6.59 -5.37 -12.70
N GLN A 140 7.68 -6.08 -12.42
CA GLN A 140 9.04 -5.59 -12.65
C GLN A 140 9.27 -5.22 -14.13
N PHE A 141 8.88 -6.08 -15.06
CA PHE A 141 9.04 -5.83 -16.50
C PHE A 141 8.26 -4.58 -16.94
N LEU A 142 6.99 -4.48 -16.53
CA LEU A 142 6.16 -3.32 -16.84
C LEU A 142 6.76 -2.02 -16.28
N LEU A 143 7.24 -2.03 -15.04
CA LEU A 143 7.88 -0.85 -14.43
C LEU A 143 9.14 -0.42 -15.20
N GLN A 144 9.92 -1.36 -15.74
CA GLN A 144 11.07 -1.03 -16.60
C GLN A 144 10.66 -0.40 -17.93
N GLU A 145 9.58 -0.90 -18.56
CA GLU A 145 9.06 -0.28 -19.79
C GLU A 145 8.46 1.10 -19.51
N LEU A 146 7.74 1.26 -18.41
CA LEU A 146 7.21 2.55 -17.98
C LEU A 146 8.33 3.55 -17.65
N GLU A 147 9.48 3.12 -17.11
CA GLU A 147 10.61 4.02 -16.89
C GLU A 147 11.06 4.67 -18.20
N LYS A 148 11.18 3.90 -19.28
CA LYS A 148 11.55 4.41 -20.62
C LYS A 148 10.54 5.45 -21.10
N ILE A 149 9.25 5.14 -20.96
CA ILE A 149 8.15 6.01 -21.43
C ILE A 149 8.07 7.30 -20.59
N THR A 150 8.11 7.15 -19.27
CA THR A 150 7.92 8.28 -18.34
C THR A 150 9.14 9.19 -18.24
N SER A 151 10.32 8.76 -18.68
CA SER A 151 11.52 9.60 -18.76
C SER A 151 11.37 10.83 -19.66
N GLN A 152 10.43 10.79 -20.62
CA GLN A 152 10.13 11.89 -21.54
C GLN A 152 8.68 12.38 -21.38
N TRP A 153 8.04 12.08 -20.25
CA TRP A 153 6.66 12.48 -20.01
C TRP A 153 6.53 14.02 -19.98
N PRO A 154 5.49 14.60 -20.59
CA PRO A 154 5.39 16.05 -20.77
C PRO A 154 5.08 16.84 -19.49
N VAL A 155 4.73 16.15 -18.40
CA VAL A 155 4.44 16.73 -17.08
C VAL A 155 5.15 15.93 -15.99
N PRO A 156 5.31 16.48 -14.77
CA PRO A 156 6.01 15.77 -13.70
C PRO A 156 5.35 14.44 -13.33
N VAL A 157 6.19 13.49 -12.92
CA VAL A 157 5.80 12.14 -12.57
C VAL A 157 6.05 11.91 -11.07
N ILE A 158 4.97 11.68 -10.34
CA ILE A 158 4.96 11.27 -8.93
C ILE A 158 5.27 9.77 -8.87
N ASN A 159 6.19 9.40 -7.98
CA ASN A 159 6.66 8.02 -7.81
C ASN A 159 7.14 7.42 -9.13
N THR A 160 8.22 7.96 -9.72
CA THR A 160 8.72 7.46 -11.02
C THR A 160 8.96 5.93 -11.00
N PRO A 161 8.73 5.21 -12.11
CA PRO A 161 8.84 3.74 -12.14
C PRO A 161 10.20 3.20 -11.68
N LYS A 162 11.27 3.94 -12.00
CA LYS A 162 12.64 3.68 -11.55
C LYS A 162 12.75 3.55 -10.03
N HIS A 163 12.09 4.45 -9.31
CA HIS A 163 12.14 4.56 -7.86
C HIS A 163 11.16 3.61 -7.18
N VAL A 164 10.04 3.31 -7.82
CA VAL A 164 9.05 2.33 -7.33
C VAL A 164 9.71 0.97 -7.11
N GLN A 165 10.60 0.52 -8.00
CA GLN A 165 11.31 -0.76 -7.83
C GLN A 165 12.13 -0.87 -6.54
N ASN A 166 12.57 0.25 -5.96
CA ASN A 166 13.32 0.24 -4.70
C ASN A 166 12.45 -0.12 -3.49
N SER A 167 11.11 -0.13 -3.63
CA SER A 167 10.18 -0.61 -2.59
C SER A 167 9.84 -2.10 -2.73
N GLU A 168 10.31 -2.79 -3.78
CA GLU A 168 10.13 -4.25 -3.88
C GLU A 168 10.79 -4.95 -2.69
N ARG A 169 10.20 -6.02 -2.18
CA ARG A 169 10.61 -6.65 -0.92
C ARG A 169 12.09 -7.04 -0.85
N LEU A 170 12.62 -7.73 -1.86
CA LEU A 170 14.03 -8.11 -1.91
C LEU A 170 14.91 -6.86 -2.08
N ALA A 171 14.53 -5.95 -2.98
CA ALA A 171 15.27 -4.71 -3.23
C ALA A 171 15.36 -3.84 -1.96
N ALA A 172 14.23 -3.48 -1.36
CA ALA A 172 14.12 -2.69 -0.14
C ALA A 172 14.89 -3.32 1.02
N SER A 173 14.67 -4.62 1.28
CA SER A 173 15.33 -5.31 2.38
C SER A 173 16.84 -5.46 2.19
N THR A 174 17.35 -5.32 0.96
CA THR A 174 18.79 -5.29 0.66
C THR A 174 19.35 -3.87 0.77
N LEU A 175 18.70 -2.89 0.15
CA LEU A 175 19.17 -1.50 0.09
C LEU A 175 19.14 -0.79 1.46
N LEU A 176 18.23 -1.19 2.34
CA LEU A 176 18.07 -0.64 3.68
C LEU A 176 18.91 -1.34 4.76
N GLN A 177 19.71 -2.35 4.41
CA GLN A 177 20.62 -2.97 5.38
C GLN A 177 21.64 -1.95 5.92
N ASN A 178 21.99 -2.09 7.20
CA ASN A 178 23.04 -1.32 7.88
C ASN A 178 22.83 0.21 7.88
N LYS A 179 21.59 0.68 7.74
CA LYS A 179 21.24 2.10 7.91
C LYS A 179 21.09 2.40 9.41
N PRO A 180 21.75 3.44 9.96
CA PRO A 180 21.67 3.72 11.40
C PRO A 180 20.23 4.00 11.87
N GLY A 181 19.87 3.43 13.03
CA GLY A 181 18.53 3.56 13.61
C GLY A 181 17.43 2.76 12.90
N LEU A 182 17.79 1.95 11.89
CA LEU A 182 16.87 1.16 11.08
C LEU A 182 17.26 -0.31 11.15
N THR A 183 16.29 -1.14 11.53
CA THR A 183 16.39 -2.60 11.42
C THR A 183 15.41 -3.11 10.37
N ILE A 184 15.86 -3.97 9.47
CA ILE A 184 15.01 -4.70 8.53
C ILE A 184 15.55 -6.12 8.35
N ALA A 185 14.66 -7.10 8.39
CA ALA A 185 15.05 -8.48 8.09
C ALA A 185 15.21 -8.63 6.57
N GLN A 186 16.38 -9.11 6.12
CA GLN A 186 16.60 -9.37 4.70
C GLN A 186 15.67 -10.49 4.23
N ALA A 187 15.02 -10.29 3.07
CA ALA A 187 14.14 -11.27 2.45
C ALA A 187 14.92 -12.09 1.44
N HIS A 188 15.21 -13.35 1.75
CA HIS A 188 15.97 -14.23 0.88
C HIS A 188 15.04 -15.11 0.05
N PRO A 189 15.08 -15.04 -1.30
CA PRO A 189 14.36 -15.98 -2.14
C PRO A 189 14.91 -17.38 -1.93
N VAL A 190 14.05 -18.35 -1.67
CA VAL A 190 14.42 -19.75 -1.52
C VAL A 190 13.39 -20.62 -2.22
N SER A 191 13.86 -21.69 -2.88
CA SER A 191 12.98 -22.62 -3.56
C SER A 191 12.35 -23.62 -2.59
N ARG A 192 11.21 -24.20 -2.99
CA ARG A 192 10.57 -25.28 -2.23
C ARG A 192 11.50 -26.47 -2.02
N GLU A 193 12.32 -26.80 -3.01
CA GLU A 193 13.28 -27.91 -2.97
C GLU A 193 14.35 -27.66 -1.90
N ALA A 194 14.87 -26.42 -1.81
CA ALA A 194 15.83 -26.05 -0.80
C ALA A 194 15.26 -26.18 0.62
N LEU A 195 14.01 -25.74 0.85
CA LEU A 195 13.34 -25.93 2.15
C LEU A 195 13.03 -27.40 2.43
N SER A 196 12.68 -28.18 1.40
CA SER A 196 12.42 -29.61 1.55
C SER A 196 13.67 -30.36 1.97
N ALA A 197 14.84 -30.01 1.42
CA ALA A 197 16.13 -30.59 1.82
C ALA A 197 16.45 -30.31 3.30
N VAL A 198 16.10 -29.14 3.83
CA VAL A 198 16.26 -28.82 5.27
C VAL A 198 15.46 -29.80 6.14
N VAL A 199 14.31 -30.26 5.66
CA VAL A 199 13.46 -31.25 6.35
C VAL A 199 13.98 -32.68 6.14
N SER A 200 14.15 -33.11 4.89
CA SER A 200 14.46 -34.51 4.56
C SER A 200 15.90 -34.90 4.86
N GLU A 201 16.85 -34.00 4.57
CA GLU A 201 18.29 -34.24 4.69
C GLU A 201 18.90 -33.62 5.94
N HIS A 202 18.09 -32.95 6.77
CA HIS A 202 18.51 -32.30 8.01
C HIS A 202 19.63 -31.26 7.81
N THR A 203 19.69 -30.63 6.64
CA THR A 203 20.67 -29.58 6.32
C THR A 203 20.37 -28.28 7.08
N ALA A 204 21.35 -27.38 7.23
CA ALA A 204 21.09 -26.07 7.82
C ALA A 204 20.17 -25.21 6.93
N LEU A 205 19.42 -24.30 7.54
CA LEU A 205 18.73 -23.26 6.79
C LEU A 205 19.75 -22.41 6.01
N PRO A 206 19.43 -21.94 4.81
CA PRO A 206 20.42 -21.35 3.90
C PRO A 206 21.01 -20.01 4.38
N VAL A 207 20.37 -19.33 5.33
CA VAL A 207 20.71 -17.93 5.67
C VAL A 207 20.78 -17.68 7.17
N CYS A 208 19.85 -18.23 7.95
CA CYS A 208 19.74 -17.96 9.38
C CYS A 208 19.13 -19.16 10.11
N ASP A 209 19.38 -19.24 11.42
CA ASP A 209 18.77 -20.24 12.28
C ASP A 209 17.33 -19.89 12.63
N PHE A 210 16.57 -20.89 13.10
CA PHE A 210 15.23 -20.67 13.63
C PHE A 210 15.27 -19.74 14.88
N PRO A 211 14.19 -18.97 15.15
CA PRO A 211 12.96 -18.88 14.35
C PRO A 211 13.12 -18.01 13.09
N VAL A 212 12.46 -18.44 12.01
CA VAL A 212 12.39 -17.72 10.73
C VAL A 212 10.95 -17.38 10.39
N ILE A 213 10.77 -16.44 9.47
CA ILE A 213 9.50 -16.14 8.83
C ILE A 213 9.58 -16.65 7.39
N LEU A 214 8.56 -17.40 6.97
CA LEU A 214 8.37 -17.82 5.58
C LEU A 214 7.15 -17.14 4.99
N ARG A 215 7.32 -16.61 3.78
CA ARG A 215 6.26 -15.99 2.98
C ARG A 215 6.27 -16.57 1.56
N PRO A 216 5.16 -17.01 0.99
CA PRO A 216 5.07 -17.31 -0.45
C PRO A 216 5.38 -16.09 -1.30
N ALA A 217 6.18 -16.23 -2.37
CA ALA A 217 6.36 -15.15 -3.34
C ALA A 217 5.00 -14.75 -3.96
N GLY A 218 4.80 -13.46 -4.25
CA GLY A 218 3.54 -12.92 -4.77
C GLY A 218 2.40 -12.78 -3.74
N SER A 219 2.59 -13.25 -2.50
CA SER A 219 1.57 -13.06 -1.43
C SER A 219 1.62 -11.65 -0.82
N HIS A 220 0.44 -11.12 -0.53
CA HIS A 220 0.22 -9.83 0.13
C HIS A 220 -0.61 -10.02 1.40
N GLY A 221 -0.68 -9.01 2.27
CA GLY A 221 -1.59 -9.03 3.43
C GLY A 221 -1.35 -10.15 4.45
N GLY A 222 -0.18 -10.79 4.42
CA GLY A 222 0.15 -11.89 5.34
C GLY A 222 -0.39 -13.27 4.94
N HIS A 223 -1.00 -13.43 3.76
CA HIS A 223 -1.49 -14.74 3.32
C HIS A 223 -0.35 -15.75 3.19
N GLY A 224 -0.45 -16.86 3.94
CA GLY A 224 0.59 -17.88 4.00
C GLY A 224 1.87 -17.46 4.72
N LEU A 225 1.90 -16.28 5.37
CA LEU A 225 3.03 -15.83 6.17
C LEU A 225 3.02 -16.56 7.51
N GLU A 226 4.09 -17.31 7.83
CA GLU A 226 4.18 -18.03 9.10
C GLU A 226 5.56 -17.90 9.75
N LYS A 227 5.56 -17.83 11.08
CA LYS A 227 6.77 -17.96 11.90
C LYS A 227 7.01 -19.44 12.14
N ILE A 228 8.19 -19.91 11.74
CA ILE A 228 8.62 -21.30 11.87
C ILE A 228 9.74 -21.35 12.91
N THR A 229 9.58 -22.21 13.92
CA THR A 229 10.50 -22.29 15.06
C THR A 229 11.40 -23.53 15.05
N ASN A 230 11.06 -24.53 14.23
CA ASN A 230 11.79 -25.78 14.12
C ASN A 230 11.50 -26.47 12.78
N ARG A 231 12.15 -27.62 12.54
CA ARG A 231 12.04 -28.36 11.27
C ARG A 231 10.70 -29.06 11.11
N GLU A 232 10.09 -29.49 12.22
CA GLU A 232 8.79 -30.15 12.24
C GLU A 232 7.69 -29.19 11.80
N GLU A 233 7.74 -27.95 12.28
CA GLU A 233 6.88 -26.86 11.82
C GLU A 233 7.15 -26.50 10.36
N LEU A 234 8.42 -26.51 9.92
CA LEU A 234 8.75 -26.29 8.50
C LEU A 234 8.11 -27.36 7.61
N ALA A 235 8.20 -28.64 7.99
CA ALA A 235 7.58 -29.74 7.26
C ALA A 235 6.06 -29.54 7.14
N SER A 236 5.41 -29.25 8.27
CA SER A 236 3.96 -29.02 8.35
C SER A 236 3.52 -27.79 7.53
N TYR A 237 4.34 -26.74 7.50
CA TYR A 237 4.10 -25.55 6.69
C TYR A 237 4.17 -25.88 5.19
N LEU A 238 5.19 -26.60 4.73
CA LEU A 238 5.36 -26.94 3.31
C LEU A 238 4.24 -27.84 2.78
N GLU A 239 3.64 -28.69 3.62
CA GLU A 239 2.47 -29.49 3.23
C GLU A 239 1.24 -28.61 2.95
N ARG A 240 0.98 -27.63 3.81
CA ARG A 240 -0.20 -26.74 3.71
C ARG A 240 -0.04 -25.64 2.68
N VAL A 241 1.14 -25.01 2.61
CA VAL A 241 1.38 -23.80 1.82
C VAL A 241 2.22 -24.15 0.60
N GLN A 242 1.57 -24.21 -0.55
CA GLN A 242 2.17 -24.60 -1.82
C GLN A 242 2.58 -23.36 -2.62
N ALA A 243 3.88 -23.18 -2.82
CA ALA A 243 4.44 -22.15 -3.68
C ALA A 243 5.76 -22.65 -4.30
N GLY A 244 6.10 -22.15 -5.50
CA GLY A 244 7.38 -22.48 -6.15
C GLY A 244 8.57 -21.77 -5.50
N THR A 245 8.37 -20.56 -4.99
CA THR A 245 9.39 -19.74 -4.32
C THR A 245 8.81 -19.11 -3.05
N TYR A 246 9.65 -19.01 -2.03
CA TYR A 246 9.35 -18.36 -0.76
C TYR A 246 10.40 -17.27 -0.48
N PHE A 247 10.02 -16.29 0.33
CA PHE A 247 10.95 -15.42 1.03
C PHE A 247 11.17 -15.93 2.44
N LEU A 248 12.44 -16.18 2.79
CA LEU A 248 12.91 -16.54 4.12
C LEU A 248 13.59 -15.34 4.77
N SER A 249 13.20 -15.02 5.99
CA SER A 249 13.80 -13.98 6.81
C SER A 249 13.96 -14.44 8.25
N ARG A 250 14.95 -13.92 8.98
CA ARG A 250 15.01 -14.09 10.43
C ARG A 250 13.77 -13.49 11.09
N PHE A 251 13.22 -14.15 12.10
CA PHE A 251 12.21 -13.54 12.95
C PHE A 251 12.89 -12.55 13.91
N ILE A 252 12.37 -11.33 14.00
CA ILE A 252 12.84 -10.30 14.93
C ILE A 252 11.73 -10.10 15.96
N ASP A 253 12.02 -10.45 17.22
CA ASP A 253 11.08 -10.23 18.32
C ASP A 253 11.07 -8.75 18.72
N TYR A 254 9.95 -8.08 18.44
CA TYR A 254 9.72 -6.67 18.73
C TYR A 254 8.59 -6.49 19.76
N SER A 255 8.32 -7.52 20.56
CA SER A 255 7.41 -7.39 21.70
C SER A 255 7.97 -6.41 22.73
N ASN A 256 7.10 -5.55 23.24
CA ASN A 256 7.42 -4.68 24.37
C ASN A 256 7.43 -5.49 25.68
N GLU A 257 7.76 -4.83 26.81
CA GLU A 257 7.83 -5.44 28.14
C GLU A 257 6.54 -6.13 28.60
N ASP A 258 5.38 -5.71 28.08
CA ASP A 258 4.08 -6.32 28.37
C ASP A 258 3.80 -7.57 27.52
N GLY A 259 4.74 -8.00 26.68
CA GLY A 259 4.62 -9.16 25.80
C GLY A 259 3.75 -8.93 24.57
N GLN A 260 3.30 -7.69 24.30
CA GLN A 260 2.52 -7.35 23.12
C GLN A 260 3.36 -6.67 22.03
N PHE A 261 2.90 -6.78 20.80
CA PHE A 261 3.52 -6.22 19.61
C PHE A 261 2.80 -4.94 19.19
N ARG A 262 3.54 -3.91 18.76
CA ARG A 262 3.01 -2.65 18.21
C ARG A 262 3.41 -2.53 16.75
N LYS A 263 2.42 -2.49 15.87
CA LYS A 263 2.64 -2.18 14.46
C LYS A 263 2.11 -0.78 14.16
N TYR A 264 2.97 0.05 13.62
CA TYR A 264 2.66 1.38 13.11
C TYR A 264 2.56 1.33 11.59
N ARG A 265 1.56 2.02 11.03
CA ARG A 265 1.57 2.42 9.63
C ARG A 265 1.86 3.90 9.54
N LEU A 266 2.81 4.26 8.68
CA LEU A 266 3.18 5.64 8.37
C LEU A 266 2.98 5.91 6.88
N SER A 267 2.73 7.16 6.53
CA SER A 267 2.93 7.69 5.18
C SER A 267 4.15 8.60 5.19
N LEU A 268 5.09 8.35 4.30
CA LEU A 268 6.20 9.22 3.98
C LEU A 268 5.83 10.01 2.73
N ILE A 269 5.66 11.33 2.88
CA ILE A 269 5.17 12.22 1.82
C ILE A 269 6.19 13.36 1.69
N ASP A 270 6.86 13.44 0.54
CA ASP A 270 7.95 14.39 0.27
C ASP A 270 9.03 14.38 1.37
N GLY A 271 9.40 13.17 1.82
CA GLY A 271 10.39 12.96 2.89
C GLY A 271 9.90 13.22 4.31
N VAL A 272 8.65 13.66 4.50
CA VAL A 272 8.06 13.89 5.83
C VAL A 272 7.16 12.73 6.21
N ALA A 273 7.41 12.13 7.39
CA ALA A 273 6.59 11.05 7.91
C ALA A 273 5.31 11.56 8.58
N TYR A 274 4.22 10.80 8.46
CA TYR A 274 2.94 11.03 9.10
C TYR A 274 2.39 9.71 9.64
N GLY A 275 1.90 9.68 10.87
CA GLY A 275 1.23 8.51 11.44
C GLY A 275 -0.11 8.24 10.76
N CYS A 276 -0.39 6.98 10.44
CA CYS A 276 -1.64 6.53 9.81
C CYS A 276 -2.51 5.68 10.73
N HIS A 277 -1.92 4.73 11.45
CA HIS A 277 -2.57 3.99 12.53
C HIS A 277 -1.51 3.26 13.37
N MET A 278 -1.92 2.81 14.56
CA MET A 278 -1.16 1.87 15.36
C MET A 278 -2.07 0.74 15.82
N ALA A 279 -1.63 -0.49 15.63
CA ALA A 279 -2.33 -1.69 16.06
C ALA A 279 -1.51 -2.46 17.10
N ILE A 280 -2.18 -2.97 18.13
CA ILE A 280 -1.56 -3.73 19.22
C ILE A 280 -2.14 -5.13 19.28
N SER A 281 -1.28 -6.15 19.35
CA SER A 281 -1.72 -7.54 19.44
C SER A 281 -0.76 -8.40 20.25
N THR A 282 -1.26 -9.51 20.78
CA THR A 282 -0.43 -10.60 21.32
C THR A 282 0.20 -11.45 20.22
N ASN A 283 -0.30 -11.35 18.98
CA ASN A 283 0.29 -11.96 17.79
C ASN A 283 1.17 -10.92 17.06
N TRP A 284 2.34 -11.36 16.61
CA TRP A 284 3.33 -10.53 15.92
C TRP A 284 2.90 -10.14 14.49
N MET A 285 2.04 -10.94 13.83
CA MET A 285 1.54 -10.64 12.48
C MET A 285 0.29 -9.77 12.57
N ILE A 286 0.51 -8.45 12.62
CA ILE A 286 -0.55 -7.49 12.91
C ILE A 286 -1.15 -6.89 11.64
N HIS A 287 -2.47 -6.97 11.56
CA HIS A 287 -3.33 -6.13 10.73
C HIS A 287 -4.34 -5.43 11.63
N TYR A 288 -4.72 -4.20 11.31
CA TYR A 288 -5.62 -3.43 12.18
C TYR A 288 -6.93 -4.19 12.51
N VAL A 289 -7.47 -4.89 11.51
CA VAL A 289 -8.67 -5.73 11.63
C VAL A 289 -8.49 -6.98 12.51
N ASN A 290 -7.27 -7.50 12.65
CA ASN A 290 -6.98 -8.70 13.46
C ASN A 290 -6.48 -8.38 14.88
N ALA A 291 -6.29 -7.09 15.20
CA ALA A 291 -5.68 -6.61 16.45
C ALA A 291 -6.71 -6.28 17.55
N SER A 292 -8.00 -6.51 17.30
CA SER A 292 -9.10 -6.20 18.23
C SER A 292 -9.17 -4.72 18.68
N MET A 293 -8.75 -3.79 17.82
CA MET A 293 -8.74 -2.35 18.11
C MET A 293 -10.14 -1.78 18.37
N TYR A 294 -11.16 -2.34 17.74
CA TYR A 294 -12.57 -1.94 17.90
C TYR A 294 -13.13 -2.38 19.26
N GLN A 295 -12.64 -3.49 19.81
CA GLN A 295 -13.14 -4.06 21.07
C GLN A 295 -12.42 -3.46 22.28
N ASP A 296 -11.10 -3.28 22.20
CA ASP A 296 -10.27 -2.94 23.36
C ASP A 296 -10.04 -1.42 23.50
N ALA A 297 -10.74 -0.78 24.45
CA ALA A 297 -10.62 0.67 24.66
C ALA A 297 -9.21 1.14 25.05
N TRP A 298 -8.46 0.32 25.79
CA TRP A 298 -7.11 0.67 26.20
C TRP A 298 -6.14 0.73 25.02
N LYS A 299 -6.31 -0.14 24.00
CA LYS A 299 -5.51 -0.09 22.76
C LYS A 299 -5.77 1.19 21.98
N ARG A 300 -7.04 1.60 21.89
CA ARG A 300 -7.42 2.89 21.27
C ARG A 300 -6.82 4.08 22.01
N ALA A 301 -6.81 4.04 23.34
CA ALA A 301 -6.18 5.08 24.14
C ALA A 301 -4.65 5.14 23.93
N GLU A 302 -3.99 4.00 23.71
CA GLU A 302 -2.56 3.97 23.36
C GLU A 302 -2.31 4.50 21.94
N GLU A 303 -3.14 4.13 20.95
CA GLU A 303 -3.06 4.70 19.60
C GLU A 303 -3.24 6.22 19.62
N ALA A 304 -4.20 6.73 20.40
CA ALA A 304 -4.39 8.17 20.56
C ALA A 304 -3.15 8.86 21.15
N ARG A 305 -2.46 8.24 22.11
CA ARG A 305 -1.19 8.77 22.64
C ARG A 305 -0.09 8.78 21.57
N PHE A 306 0.07 7.69 20.83
CA PHE A 306 1.02 7.61 19.71
C PHE A 306 0.81 8.76 18.72
N PHE A 307 -0.44 9.04 18.35
CA PHE A 307 -0.76 10.15 17.47
C PHE A 307 -0.41 11.52 18.05
N ASN A 308 -0.80 11.78 19.31
CA ASN A 308 -0.50 13.05 19.98
C ASN A 308 1.02 13.29 20.14
N GLU A 309 1.79 12.21 20.28
CA GLU A 309 3.25 12.24 20.47
C GLU A 309 4.02 11.93 19.17
N PHE A 310 3.34 11.90 18.02
CA PHE A 310 3.93 11.43 16.77
C PHE A 310 5.16 12.24 16.34
N GLU A 311 5.21 13.54 16.62
CA GLU A 311 6.38 14.37 16.32
C GLU A 311 7.64 13.90 17.08
N GLN A 312 7.47 13.40 18.31
CA GLN A 312 8.58 12.85 19.09
C GLN A 312 9.03 11.49 18.53
N PHE A 313 8.07 10.65 18.12
CA PHE A 313 8.35 9.40 17.39
C PHE A 313 9.13 9.68 16.10
N ALA A 314 8.66 10.62 15.28
CA ALA A 314 9.32 10.99 14.03
C ALA A 314 10.72 11.60 14.26
N ALA A 315 10.89 12.42 15.29
CA ALA A 315 12.19 12.99 15.64
C ALA A 315 13.18 11.91 16.11
N ARG A 316 12.74 10.95 16.94
CA ARG A 316 13.56 9.82 17.39
C ARG A 316 14.02 8.94 16.22
N HIS A 317 13.15 8.74 15.24
CA HIS A 317 13.39 7.90 14.07
C HIS A 317 13.84 8.67 12.82
N GLN A 318 14.21 9.95 12.95
CA GLN A 318 14.47 10.83 11.82
C GLN A 318 15.54 10.26 10.88
N GLN A 319 16.62 9.69 11.42
CA GLN A 319 17.70 9.13 10.63
C GLN A 319 17.26 7.91 9.80
N ALA A 320 16.44 7.03 10.39
CA ALA A 320 15.89 5.86 9.71
C ALA A 320 14.90 6.28 8.61
N LEU A 321 13.98 7.19 8.91
CA LEU A 321 12.99 7.71 7.97
C LEU A 321 13.66 8.43 6.78
N GLN A 322 14.70 9.23 7.05
CA GLN A 322 15.50 9.87 6.03
C GLN A 322 16.24 8.85 5.16
N ALA A 323 16.81 7.80 5.76
CA ALA A 323 17.48 6.73 5.00
C ALA A 323 16.49 5.99 4.07
N ILE A 324 15.24 5.76 4.50
CA ILE A 324 14.18 5.20 3.65
C ILE A 324 13.88 6.14 2.50
N TYR A 325 13.71 7.44 2.78
CA TYR A 325 13.44 8.44 1.75
C TYR A 325 14.56 8.53 0.71
N GLU A 326 15.82 8.65 1.13
CA GLU A 326 16.97 8.75 0.22
C GLU A 326 17.19 7.49 -0.63
N THR A 327 16.88 6.33 -0.07
CA THR A 327 17.01 5.04 -0.75
C THR A 327 15.92 4.85 -1.79
N THR A 328 14.68 5.18 -1.43
CA THR A 328 13.52 4.94 -2.30
C THR A 328 13.31 6.07 -3.29
N GLN A 329 13.51 7.33 -2.86
CA GLN A 329 13.22 8.56 -3.60
C GLN A 329 11.75 8.65 -4.06
N LEU A 330 10.86 7.98 -3.34
CA LEU A 330 9.43 8.02 -3.59
C LEU A 330 8.81 9.27 -2.97
N ASP A 331 7.99 9.97 -3.77
CA ASP A 331 7.23 11.14 -3.33
C ASP A 331 6.15 10.77 -2.30
N TYR A 332 5.54 9.59 -2.47
CA TYR A 332 4.52 9.02 -1.58
C TYR A 332 4.82 7.54 -1.34
N LEU A 333 5.00 7.16 -0.07
CA LEU A 333 5.33 5.80 0.33
C LEU A 333 4.62 5.42 1.63
N GLY A 334 3.99 4.25 1.69
CA GLY A 334 3.55 3.64 2.93
C GLY A 334 4.68 2.87 3.61
N ILE A 335 4.71 2.89 4.94
CA ILE A 335 5.68 2.14 5.77
C ILE A 335 4.91 1.39 6.86
N ASP A 336 5.05 0.07 6.89
CA ASP A 336 4.64 -0.75 8.03
C ASP A 336 5.87 -1.07 8.89
N CYS A 337 5.83 -0.66 10.16
CA CYS A 337 6.98 -0.75 11.06
C CYS A 337 6.61 -1.03 12.52
N GLY A 338 7.61 -1.35 13.33
CA GLY A 338 7.57 -1.48 14.79
C GLY A 338 8.81 -0.84 15.40
N GLU A 339 9.02 -1.02 16.71
CA GLU A 339 10.25 -0.63 17.40
C GLU A 339 10.92 -1.88 17.95
N THR A 340 12.23 -2.05 17.72
CA THR A 340 12.98 -3.13 18.38
C THR A 340 13.13 -2.85 19.88
N ARG A 341 13.59 -3.84 20.66
CA ARG A 341 13.87 -3.65 22.09
C ARG A 341 14.99 -2.63 22.33
N GLU A 342 15.89 -2.49 21.36
CA GLU A 342 16.99 -1.51 21.36
C GLU A 342 16.53 -0.11 20.92
N GLY A 343 15.29 0.02 20.43
CA GLY A 343 14.68 1.27 20.01
C GLY A 343 14.91 1.64 18.54
N ASP A 344 15.41 0.73 17.71
CA ASP A 344 15.52 0.95 16.25
C ASP A 344 14.13 0.88 15.58
N LEU A 345 13.95 1.62 14.49
CA LEU A 345 12.78 1.49 13.63
C LEU A 345 12.86 0.14 12.88
N LEU A 346 12.01 -0.80 13.26
CA LEU A 346 11.90 -2.10 12.62
C LEU A 346 10.95 -2.01 11.42
N VAL A 347 11.47 -2.08 10.20
CA VAL A 347 10.66 -2.03 8.97
C VAL A 347 10.24 -3.44 8.56
N PHE A 348 8.94 -3.65 8.37
CA PHE A 348 8.37 -4.91 7.87
C PHE A 348 8.14 -4.87 6.35
N GLU A 349 7.69 -3.71 5.87
CA GLU A 349 7.28 -3.50 4.49
C GLU A 349 7.26 -2.00 4.17
N ILE A 350 7.60 -1.67 2.94
CA ILE A 350 7.39 -0.35 2.34
C ILE A 350 6.71 -0.54 0.99
N ASP A 351 5.66 0.21 0.71
CA ASP A 351 4.91 0.09 -0.55
C ASP A 351 4.08 1.35 -0.80
N PRO A 352 4.10 1.94 -2.02
CA PRO A 352 3.20 3.05 -2.34
C PRO A 352 1.71 2.68 -2.27
N ALA A 353 1.31 1.42 -2.52
CA ALA A 353 -0.09 0.99 -2.54
C ALA A 353 -0.67 0.58 -1.18
N MET A 354 -0.01 0.93 -0.07
CA MET A 354 -0.61 0.73 1.24
C MET A 354 -1.90 1.54 1.40
N VAL A 355 -2.97 0.88 1.85
CA VAL A 355 -4.23 1.53 2.15
C VAL A 355 -4.05 2.46 3.36
N VAL A 356 -4.33 3.75 3.15
CA VAL A 356 -4.39 4.80 4.16
C VAL A 356 -5.72 5.53 3.98
N HIS A 357 -6.50 5.64 5.05
CA HIS A 357 -7.87 6.14 4.98
C HIS A 357 -8.31 6.79 6.31
N ALA A 358 -9.38 7.58 6.24
CA ALA A 358 -10.04 8.21 7.40
C ALA A 358 -11.49 7.73 7.51
N MET A 359 -11.67 6.40 7.59
CA MET A 359 -12.99 5.76 7.50
C MET A 359 -13.45 5.09 8.80
N ASP A 360 -12.57 4.98 9.80
CA ASP A 360 -12.98 4.51 11.12
C ASP A 360 -14.02 5.47 11.73
N SER A 361 -14.93 4.93 12.54
CA SER A 361 -15.96 5.70 13.26
C SER A 361 -15.34 6.79 14.11
N GLU A 362 -15.79 8.04 13.94
CA GLU A 362 -15.32 9.20 14.71
C GLU A 362 -15.72 9.10 16.19
N GLU A 363 -16.85 8.45 16.50
CA GLU A 363 -17.27 8.20 17.87
C GLU A 363 -16.29 7.27 18.59
N MET A 364 -15.80 6.24 17.89
CA MET A 364 -14.91 5.23 18.47
C MET A 364 -13.43 5.62 18.41
N PHE A 365 -13.03 6.36 17.37
CA PHE A 365 -11.65 6.77 17.09
C PHE A 365 -11.54 8.29 16.81
N PRO A 366 -11.92 9.15 17.77
CA PRO A 366 -11.97 10.60 17.57
C PRO A 366 -10.61 11.21 17.20
N HIS A 367 -9.51 10.58 17.63
CA HIS A 367 -8.15 11.02 17.30
C HIS A 367 -7.78 10.83 15.83
N LYS A 368 -8.33 9.83 15.13
CA LYS A 368 -7.88 9.48 13.78
C LYS A 368 -8.16 10.58 12.76
N GLN A 369 -9.31 11.25 12.82
CA GLN A 369 -9.66 12.29 11.84
C GLN A 369 -8.68 13.45 11.83
N ILE A 370 -8.22 13.90 13.00
CA ILE A 370 -7.26 15.00 13.12
C ILE A 370 -5.96 14.64 12.40
N HIS A 371 -5.43 13.44 12.65
CA HIS A 371 -4.16 13.01 12.06
C HIS A 371 -4.31 12.64 10.58
N MET A 372 -5.44 12.06 10.18
CA MET A 372 -5.67 11.74 8.76
C MET A 372 -5.84 13.02 7.95
N ASN A 373 -6.40 14.08 8.50
CA ASN A 373 -6.43 15.38 7.83
C ASN A 373 -5.03 15.95 7.61
N LYS A 374 -4.04 15.66 8.48
CA LYS A 374 -2.62 16.02 8.22
C LYS A 374 -2.09 15.26 7.00
N VAL A 375 -2.34 13.94 6.92
CA VAL A 375 -1.93 13.10 5.77
C VAL A 375 -2.61 13.58 4.47
N LYS A 376 -3.92 13.80 4.49
CA LYS A 376 -4.69 14.31 3.33
C LYS A 376 -4.16 15.66 2.85
N THR A 377 -3.87 16.56 3.78
CA THR A 377 -3.31 17.88 3.47
C THR A 377 -1.91 17.77 2.87
N ALA A 378 -1.05 16.92 3.44
CA ALA A 378 0.30 16.68 2.94
C ALA A 378 0.27 16.08 1.52
N CYS A 379 -0.58 15.08 1.28
CA CYS A 379 -0.77 14.49 -0.05
C CYS A 379 -1.23 15.54 -1.06
N ARG A 380 -2.24 16.34 -0.73
CA ARG A 380 -2.72 17.42 -1.60
C ARG A 380 -1.62 18.45 -1.89
N ASN A 381 -0.84 18.83 -0.87
CA ASN A 381 0.24 19.81 -1.02
C ASN A 381 1.40 19.29 -1.88
N LEU A 382 1.77 18.01 -1.74
CA LEU A 382 2.75 17.36 -2.62
C LEU A 382 2.33 17.51 -4.08
N LEU A 383 1.09 17.12 -4.41
CA LEU A 383 0.57 17.16 -5.77
C LEU A 383 0.59 18.60 -6.33
N LEU A 384 0.07 19.56 -5.58
CA LEU A 384 0.06 20.97 -6.03
C LEU A 384 1.47 21.54 -6.20
N SER A 385 2.38 21.26 -5.26
CA SER A 385 3.77 21.72 -5.30
C SER A 385 4.47 21.24 -6.57
N ARG A 386 4.36 19.93 -6.87
CA ARG A 386 4.99 19.31 -8.04
C ARG A 386 4.43 19.88 -9.36
N ALA A 387 3.11 20.08 -9.43
CA ALA A 387 2.48 20.64 -10.62
C ALA A 387 2.89 22.10 -10.87
N PHE A 388 2.84 22.96 -9.85
CA PHE A 388 3.11 24.39 -10.00
C PHE A 388 4.60 24.69 -10.22
N ALA A 389 5.51 23.92 -9.62
CA ALA A 389 6.94 24.04 -9.88
C ALA A 389 7.30 23.82 -11.36
N HIS A 390 6.54 22.97 -12.06
CA HIS A 390 6.71 22.72 -13.48
C HIS A 390 6.13 23.83 -14.36
N GLN A 391 4.99 24.40 -13.96
CA GLN A 391 4.37 25.53 -14.69
C GLN A 391 5.20 26.81 -14.59
N ASN A 392 5.99 27.00 -13.52
CA ASN A 392 6.85 28.17 -13.30
C ASN A 392 8.35 27.82 -13.09
N PRO A 393 9.09 27.34 -14.12
CA PRO A 393 10.50 26.94 -13.97
C PRO A 393 11.42 28.10 -13.54
N ALA A 394 11.04 29.35 -13.85
CA ALA A 394 11.89 30.53 -13.67
C ALA A 394 12.05 31.01 -12.22
N GLU A 395 11.17 30.62 -11.28
CA GLU A 395 11.26 31.06 -9.88
C GLU A 395 12.16 30.16 -9.02
N ASN A 396 12.43 28.92 -9.43
CA ASN A 396 13.27 27.97 -8.68
C ASN A 396 14.77 28.08 -8.97
N GLY A 397 15.18 28.88 -9.97
CA GLY A 397 16.59 29.10 -10.34
C GLY A 397 17.35 30.13 -9.48
N LEU A 398 16.72 30.72 -8.46
CA LEU A 398 17.29 31.79 -7.64
C LEU A 398 17.66 31.39 -6.20
N LYS A 399 17.69 30.08 -5.90
CA LYS A 399 18.28 29.57 -4.65
C LYS A 399 19.44 28.62 -4.96
N GLY A 400 20.51 29.19 -5.49
CA GLY A 400 21.85 28.59 -5.55
C GLY A 400 22.68 29.01 -4.34
#